data_AF-A0A645C241-F1
#
_entry.id   AF-A0A645C241-F1
#
_cell.length_a   1.000
_cell.length_b   1.000
_cell.length_c   1.000
_cell.angle_alpha   90.00
_cell.angle_beta   90.00
_cell.angle_gamma   90.00
#
_symmetry.space_group_name_H-M   'P 1'
#
loop_
_entity.id
_entity.type
_entity.pdbx_description
1 polymer ?
#
loop_
_entity_poly.entity_id
_entity_poly.type
_entity_poly.pdbx_seq_one_letter_code
_entity_poly.pdbx_strand_id
1 'polypeptide(L)'
;MKVNNGKIVVPSGIEYKVLVLPDHKVLSMDALKKIEHLLSQGAEIIGYKPEHLVSLVGESKTQSEFHKLTEKIWGTSASKKGIKKYKKGVVAWGISARDYLMSKNLLPDFKILNDTVNTDNFDFIHYKFDNKDIYFVSNQTDKAQEIQCQFRISGFQPEIWDALNGEHREATSFYQKDNCTSLPLAFDPYGSIFIVFNKQIDKNRQGKDKSNYPDYETVKIIEGAWNVFFEPKLGGPGKVTFTGLTDWSTSSDNRIKYYSGPAIYYKTFDFSPEQGSNYSLQLEEVKDVGIAVVKINGKDKGITWTKPFRIDISNELINGENTLEIKIINSWYNRVVGDEIHPNENQLTKTNIVLENDFRGRPLEKIPLEPSGLLGPVSIAKRINKME
;
A
#
# COMPACT_ATOMS: atom_id res chain seq x y z
N MET A 1 4.54 -31.96 4.17
CA MET A 1 4.18 -31.38 5.49
C MET A 1 4.57 -32.35 6.60
N LYS A 2 5.27 -31.83 7.60
CA LYS A 2 5.68 -32.53 8.84
C LYS A 2 5.38 -31.62 10.05
N VAL A 3 5.37 -32.17 11.26
CA VAL A 3 5.28 -31.36 12.49
C VAL A 3 6.64 -31.28 13.18
N ASN A 4 7.06 -30.07 13.56
CA ASN A 4 8.25 -29.81 14.37
C ASN A 4 7.88 -28.88 15.53
N ASN A 5 8.11 -29.30 16.78
CA ASN A 5 7.78 -28.54 17.99
C ASN A 5 6.35 -27.96 17.98
N GLY A 6 5.36 -28.77 17.55
CA GLY A 6 3.95 -28.38 17.46
C GLY A 6 3.59 -27.49 16.26
N LYS A 7 4.58 -27.06 15.45
CA LYS A 7 4.36 -26.29 14.22
C LYS A 7 4.31 -27.20 12.99
N ILE A 8 3.47 -26.85 12.03
CA ILE A 8 3.37 -27.53 10.74
C ILE A 8 4.37 -26.89 9.78
N VAL A 9 5.30 -27.69 9.27
CA VAL A 9 6.36 -27.25 8.35
C VAL A 9 6.05 -27.76 6.94
N VAL A 10 5.94 -26.84 5.99
CA VAL A 10 5.78 -27.15 4.56
C VAL A 10 7.16 -27.35 3.89
N PRO A 11 7.25 -27.95 2.68
CA PRO A 11 8.54 -28.24 2.04
C PRO A 11 9.44 -27.01 1.83
N SER A 12 8.86 -25.83 1.64
CA SER A 12 9.61 -24.57 1.52
C SER A 12 10.25 -24.08 2.83
N GLY A 13 9.98 -24.75 3.96
CA GLY A 13 10.49 -24.36 5.27
C GLY A 13 9.58 -23.41 6.05
N ILE A 14 8.50 -22.90 5.45
CA ILE A 14 7.53 -22.05 6.16
C ILE A 14 6.85 -22.85 7.28
N GLU A 15 6.71 -22.21 8.44
CA GLU A 15 6.12 -22.81 9.63
C GLU A 15 4.77 -22.18 9.96
N TYR A 16 3.77 -23.02 10.22
CA TYR A 16 2.42 -22.60 10.63
C TYR A 16 2.11 -23.14 12.02
N LYS A 17 1.50 -22.31 12.88
CA LYS A 17 1.04 -22.75 14.21
C LYS A 17 -0.21 -23.62 14.12
N VAL A 18 -1.08 -23.34 13.16
CA VAL A 18 -2.38 -23.98 13.02
C VAL A 18 -2.69 -24.19 11.53
N LEU A 19 -3.33 -25.31 11.20
CA LEU A 19 -3.92 -25.55 9.88
C LEU A 19 -5.42 -25.33 9.95
N VAL A 20 -5.95 -24.44 9.11
CA VAL A 20 -7.39 -24.22 8.98
C VAL A 20 -7.92 -25.01 7.79
N LEU A 21 -8.95 -25.82 8.01
CA LEU A 21 -9.64 -26.56 6.95
C LEU A 21 -10.77 -25.68 6.37
N PRO A 22 -10.97 -25.69 5.04
CA PRO A 22 -12.09 -24.99 4.42
C PRO A 22 -13.45 -25.45 4.96
N ASP A 23 -14.40 -24.52 5.09
CA ASP A 23 -15.74 -24.77 5.62
C ASP A 23 -16.73 -25.22 4.53
N HIS A 24 -16.38 -26.27 3.80
CA HIS A 24 -17.31 -26.95 2.90
C HIS A 24 -17.61 -28.40 3.33
N LYS A 25 -16.99 -28.86 4.44
CA LYS A 25 -17.20 -30.19 5.04
C LYS A 25 -16.98 -31.38 4.10
N VAL A 26 -16.24 -31.19 3.01
CA VAL A 26 -15.87 -32.27 2.07
C VAL A 26 -14.37 -32.51 2.18
N LEU A 27 -13.92 -33.76 2.17
CA LEU A 27 -12.49 -34.07 2.18
C LEU A 27 -12.21 -35.40 1.47
N SER A 28 -11.06 -35.55 0.81
CA SER A 28 -10.64 -36.86 0.31
C SER A 28 -10.15 -37.75 1.46
N MET A 29 -10.18 -39.07 1.26
CA MET A 29 -9.66 -40.01 2.26
C MET A 29 -8.15 -39.80 2.50
N ASP A 30 -7.38 -39.45 1.46
CA ASP A 30 -5.94 -39.19 1.60
C ASP A 30 -5.66 -37.90 2.38
N ALA A 31 -6.44 -36.85 2.15
CA ALA A 31 -6.38 -35.64 2.97
C ALA A 31 -6.72 -35.95 4.44
N LEU A 32 -7.73 -36.80 4.70
CA LEU A 32 -8.12 -37.18 6.06
C LEU A 32 -7.01 -37.98 6.75
N LYS A 33 -6.40 -38.94 6.05
CA LYS A 33 -5.23 -39.68 6.53
C LYS A 33 -4.06 -38.74 6.80
N LYS A 34 -3.85 -37.71 5.97
CA LYS A 34 -2.79 -36.73 6.20
C LYS A 34 -3.06 -35.86 7.43
N ILE A 35 -4.30 -35.44 7.65
CA ILE A 35 -4.75 -34.73 8.87
C ILE A 35 -4.50 -35.60 10.11
N GLU A 36 -4.91 -36.87 10.08
CA GLU A 36 -4.68 -37.84 11.15
C GLU A 36 -3.19 -37.93 11.51
N HIS A 37 -2.35 -38.05 10.49
CA HIS A 37 -0.91 -38.12 10.64
C HIS A 37 -0.34 -36.84 11.27
N LEU A 38 -0.76 -35.66 10.82
CA LEU A 38 -0.31 -34.38 11.41
C LEU A 38 -0.75 -34.26 12.87
N LEU A 39 -2.00 -34.58 13.21
CA LEU A 39 -2.47 -34.61 14.59
C LEU A 39 -1.68 -35.61 15.45
N SER A 40 -1.32 -36.77 14.89
CA SER A 40 -0.51 -37.77 15.59
C SER A 40 0.89 -37.24 15.97
N GLN A 41 1.41 -36.29 15.20
CA GLN A 41 2.69 -35.63 15.43
C GLN A 41 2.58 -34.34 16.27
N GLY A 42 1.38 -33.95 16.68
CA GLY A 42 1.17 -32.79 17.56
C GLY A 42 0.68 -31.51 16.87
N ALA A 43 0.19 -31.60 15.63
CA ALA A 43 -0.40 -30.44 14.96
C ALA A 43 -1.68 -29.95 15.66
N GLU A 44 -1.93 -28.65 15.57
CA GLU A 44 -3.21 -28.02 15.90
C GLU A 44 -3.97 -27.71 14.61
N ILE A 45 -5.23 -28.15 14.53
CA ILE A 45 -6.06 -28.04 13.33
C ILE A 45 -7.40 -27.40 13.71
N ILE A 46 -7.84 -26.43 12.91
CA ILE A 46 -9.16 -25.81 13.04
C ILE A 46 -9.99 -26.21 11.83
N GLY A 47 -11.19 -26.76 12.06
CA GLY A 47 -12.10 -27.10 10.99
C GLY A 47 -13.23 -27.99 11.47
N TYR A 48 -14.40 -27.83 10.88
CA TYR A 48 -15.54 -28.70 11.16
C TYR A 48 -15.26 -30.14 10.74
N LYS A 49 -15.98 -31.07 11.37
CA LYS A 49 -15.96 -32.48 10.99
C LYS A 49 -16.37 -32.61 9.52
N PRO A 50 -15.55 -33.23 8.66
CA PRO A 50 -15.96 -33.54 7.30
C PRO A 50 -17.15 -34.50 7.29
N GLU A 51 -18.14 -34.22 6.44
CA GLU A 51 -19.38 -35.00 6.29
C GLU A 51 -19.35 -35.86 5.01
N HIS A 52 -18.63 -35.43 3.97
CA HIS A 52 -18.63 -36.09 2.66
C HIS A 52 -17.22 -36.31 2.08
N LEU A 53 -17.09 -37.37 1.27
CA LEU A 53 -15.92 -37.61 0.43
C LEU A 53 -16.00 -36.77 -0.86
N VAL A 54 -14.86 -36.25 -1.34
CA VAL A 54 -14.78 -35.51 -2.62
C VAL A 54 -15.06 -36.42 -3.83
N SER A 55 -14.80 -37.73 -3.70
CA SER A 55 -14.88 -38.69 -4.80
C SER A 55 -16.06 -39.65 -4.64
N LEU A 56 -16.69 -40.00 -5.77
CA LEU A 56 -17.65 -41.11 -5.89
C LEU A 56 -16.94 -42.48 -6.03
N VAL A 57 -15.61 -42.50 -6.12
CA VAL A 57 -14.81 -43.71 -6.35
C VAL A 57 -14.42 -44.35 -5.02
N GLY A 58 -14.82 -45.61 -4.84
CA GLY A 58 -14.49 -46.43 -3.66
C GLY A 58 -15.73 -46.77 -2.83
N GLU A 59 -16.28 -47.94 -3.11
CA GLU A 59 -17.34 -48.71 -2.42
C GLU A 59 -17.57 -48.39 -0.93
N SER A 60 -18.78 -48.65 -0.45
CA SER A 60 -19.29 -48.50 0.94
C SER A 60 -18.26 -48.65 2.09
N LYS A 61 -17.26 -49.51 1.92
CA LYS A 61 -16.09 -49.65 2.80
C LYS A 61 -15.31 -48.34 3.01
N THR A 62 -14.97 -47.60 1.96
CA THR A 62 -14.22 -46.33 2.05
C THR A 62 -15.03 -45.27 2.79
N GLN A 63 -16.34 -45.23 2.55
CA GLN A 63 -17.25 -44.34 3.27
C GLN A 63 -17.34 -44.74 4.75
N SER A 64 -17.39 -46.03 5.08
CA SER A 64 -17.35 -46.51 6.47
C SER A 64 -16.02 -46.16 7.15
N GLU A 65 -14.88 -46.37 6.48
CA GLU A 65 -13.55 -46.01 7.00
C GLU A 65 -13.43 -44.49 7.23
N PHE A 66 -13.95 -43.69 6.31
CA PHE A 66 -14.02 -42.23 6.44
C PHE A 66 -14.81 -41.81 7.67
N HIS A 67 -16.04 -42.32 7.85
CA HIS A 67 -16.88 -42.00 9.00
C HIS A 67 -16.23 -42.43 10.32
N LYS A 68 -15.68 -43.65 10.38
CA LYS A 68 -14.94 -44.14 11.55
C LYS A 68 -13.78 -43.22 11.91
N LEU A 69 -13.02 -42.77 10.91
CA LEU A 69 -11.86 -41.92 11.16
C LEU A 69 -12.26 -40.50 11.55
N THR A 70 -13.27 -39.90 10.92
CA THR A 70 -13.77 -38.57 11.31
C THR A 70 -14.38 -38.59 12.71
N GLU A 71 -15.13 -39.62 13.09
CA GLU A 71 -15.62 -39.80 14.46
C GLU A 71 -14.49 -39.97 15.47
N LYS A 72 -13.43 -40.69 15.10
CA LYS A 72 -12.27 -40.85 15.97
C LYS A 72 -11.59 -39.50 16.23
N ILE A 73 -11.43 -38.67 15.20
CA ILE A 73 -10.75 -37.37 15.28
C ILE A 73 -11.64 -36.32 15.97
N TRP A 74 -12.86 -36.08 15.47
CA TRP A 74 -13.75 -35.01 15.97
C TRP A 74 -14.70 -35.45 17.08
N GLY A 75 -15.03 -36.74 17.16
CA GLY A 75 -16.07 -37.27 18.06
C GLY A 75 -17.42 -37.46 17.37
N THR A 76 -18.38 -37.91 18.17
CA THR A 76 -19.77 -38.17 17.77
C THR A 76 -20.73 -37.04 18.15
N SER A 77 -20.28 -36.06 18.95
CA SER A 77 -21.11 -34.94 19.40
C SER A 77 -21.35 -33.94 18.26
N ALA A 78 -22.61 -33.54 18.07
CA ALA A 78 -23.05 -32.57 17.06
C ALA A 78 -22.89 -31.10 17.50
N SER A 79 -21.94 -30.80 18.40
CA SER A 79 -21.76 -29.43 18.90
C SER A 79 -21.28 -28.47 17.79
N LYS A 80 -21.84 -27.26 17.76
CA LYS A 80 -21.43 -26.18 16.84
C LYS A 80 -20.00 -25.66 17.11
N LYS A 81 -19.51 -25.82 18.33
CA LYS A 81 -18.15 -25.44 18.74
C LYS A 81 -17.55 -26.53 19.61
N GLY A 82 -16.25 -26.78 19.46
CA GLY A 82 -15.58 -27.75 20.32
C GLY A 82 -14.08 -27.78 20.13
N ILE A 83 -13.44 -28.47 21.06
CA ILE A 83 -12.02 -28.76 21.05
C ILE A 83 -11.85 -30.20 21.52
N LYS A 84 -11.06 -30.98 20.80
CA LYS A 84 -10.78 -32.37 21.15
C LYS A 84 -9.30 -32.66 20.95
N LYS A 85 -8.70 -33.27 21.97
CA LYS A 85 -7.36 -33.83 21.86
C LYS A 85 -7.42 -35.13 21.07
N TYR A 86 -6.58 -35.26 20.05
CA TYR A 86 -6.43 -36.48 19.28
C TYR A 86 -4.95 -36.85 19.20
N LYS A 87 -4.59 -37.94 19.89
CA LYS A 87 -3.19 -38.33 20.11
C LYS A 87 -2.39 -37.16 20.72
N LYS A 88 -1.35 -36.67 20.02
CA LYS A 88 -0.49 -35.57 20.48
C LYS A 88 -1.04 -34.19 20.09
N GLY A 89 -1.94 -34.13 19.11
CA GLY A 89 -2.47 -32.91 18.53
C GLY A 89 -3.86 -32.55 19.05
N VAL A 90 -4.40 -31.48 18.47
CA VAL A 90 -5.70 -30.93 18.85
C VAL A 90 -6.48 -30.58 17.58
N VAL A 91 -7.77 -30.91 17.60
CA VAL A 91 -8.73 -30.40 16.62
C VAL A 91 -9.73 -29.47 17.31
N ALA A 92 -9.97 -28.31 16.72
CA ALA A 92 -10.96 -27.34 17.17
C ALA A 92 -11.91 -26.95 16.03
N TRP A 93 -13.13 -26.54 16.35
CA TRP A 93 -14.12 -26.09 15.36
C TRP A 93 -15.07 -25.07 15.97
N GLY A 94 -15.76 -24.29 15.13
CA GLY A 94 -16.60 -23.18 15.59
C GLY A 94 -15.81 -22.06 16.27
N ILE A 95 -14.55 -21.87 15.88
CA ILE A 95 -13.65 -20.83 16.38
C ILE A 95 -12.77 -20.32 15.24
N SER A 96 -12.53 -19.02 15.18
CA SER A 96 -11.62 -18.43 14.19
C SER A 96 -10.16 -18.77 14.54
N ALA A 97 -9.27 -18.75 13.55
CA ALA A 97 -7.83 -18.90 13.81
C ALA A 97 -7.30 -17.83 14.78
N ARG A 98 -7.81 -16.60 14.66
CA ARG A 98 -7.45 -15.48 15.55
C ARG A 98 -7.83 -15.78 17.00
N ASP A 99 -9.08 -16.14 17.27
CA ASP A 99 -9.56 -16.40 18.63
C ASP A 99 -8.89 -17.63 19.24
N TYR A 100 -8.64 -18.65 18.42
CA TYR A 100 -7.94 -19.85 18.86
C TYR A 100 -6.50 -19.53 19.28
N LEU A 101 -5.75 -18.78 18.47
CA LEU A 101 -4.38 -18.37 18.82
C LEU A 101 -4.35 -17.44 20.05
N MET A 102 -5.30 -16.52 20.16
CA MET A 102 -5.46 -15.66 21.34
C MET A 102 -5.72 -16.46 22.62
N SER A 103 -6.54 -17.51 22.55
CA SER A 103 -6.78 -18.42 23.69
C SER A 103 -5.52 -19.17 24.17
N LYS A 104 -4.46 -19.17 23.35
CA LYS A 104 -3.13 -19.72 23.65
C LYS A 104 -2.12 -18.64 24.06
N ASN A 105 -2.59 -17.45 24.43
CA ASN A 105 -1.75 -16.29 24.73
C ASN A 105 -0.82 -15.87 23.57
N LEU A 106 -1.19 -16.21 22.33
CA LEU A 106 -0.47 -15.75 21.15
C LEU A 106 -1.13 -14.50 20.59
N LEU A 107 -0.52 -13.35 20.90
CA LEU A 107 -0.96 -12.05 20.39
C LEU A 107 -0.87 -12.00 18.84
N PRO A 108 -1.66 -11.12 18.18
CA PRO A 108 -1.51 -10.86 16.75
C PRO A 108 -0.07 -10.46 16.41
N ASP A 109 0.40 -10.83 15.22
CA ASP A 109 1.76 -10.50 14.79
C ASP A 109 1.93 -9.00 14.52
N PHE A 110 0.87 -8.40 14.00
CA PHE A 110 0.66 -6.98 13.82
C PHE A 110 -0.78 -6.66 14.21
N LYS A 111 -1.00 -5.49 14.82
CA LYS A 111 -2.34 -4.94 15.05
C LYS A 111 -2.31 -3.42 15.05
N ILE A 112 -3.41 -2.82 14.63
CA ILE A 112 -3.67 -1.39 14.78
C ILE A 112 -4.41 -1.18 16.10
N LEU A 113 -4.00 -0.18 16.88
CA LEU A 113 -4.54 0.11 18.21
C LEU A 113 -5.64 1.17 18.21
N ASN A 114 -5.83 1.92 17.11
CA ASN A 114 -6.90 2.91 17.01
C ASN A 114 -8.23 2.23 16.75
N ASP A 115 -9.14 2.25 17.72
CA ASP A 115 -10.49 1.70 17.55
C ASP A 115 -11.35 2.48 16.53
N THR A 116 -10.97 3.73 16.21
CA THR A 116 -11.68 4.60 15.27
C THR A 116 -11.29 4.38 13.80
N VAL A 117 -10.23 3.61 13.55
CA VAL A 117 -9.71 3.38 12.20
C VAL A 117 -10.23 2.04 11.68
N ASN A 118 -10.77 2.04 10.46
CA ASN A 118 -11.11 0.80 9.78
C ASN A 118 -9.82 0.04 9.45
N THR A 119 -9.58 -1.11 10.10
CA THR A 119 -8.35 -1.88 9.91
C THR A 119 -8.24 -2.48 8.51
N ASP A 120 -9.37 -2.67 7.81
CA ASP A 120 -9.39 -3.19 6.44
C ASP A 120 -8.83 -2.19 5.42
N ASN A 121 -8.60 -0.93 5.84
CA ASN A 121 -7.89 0.06 5.04
C ASN A 121 -6.38 -0.18 4.98
N PHE A 122 -5.85 -1.17 5.70
CA PHE A 122 -4.42 -1.43 5.77
C PHE A 122 -4.13 -2.90 5.50
N ASP A 123 -3.01 -3.13 4.82
CA ASP A 123 -2.46 -4.47 4.66
C ASP A 123 -1.01 -4.51 5.15
N PHE A 124 -0.58 -5.69 5.56
CA PHE A 124 0.79 -5.90 6.00
C PHE A 124 1.34 -7.28 5.62
N ILE A 125 2.66 -7.32 5.43
CA ILE A 125 3.43 -8.56 5.33
C ILE A 125 4.62 -8.48 6.27
N HIS A 126 5.04 -9.62 6.79
CA HIS A 126 6.16 -9.74 7.71
C HIS A 126 7.17 -10.76 7.19
N TYR A 127 8.40 -10.29 6.95
CA TYR A 127 9.54 -11.10 6.59
C TYR A 127 10.51 -11.24 7.76
N LYS A 128 11.10 -12.42 7.88
CA LYS A 128 12.26 -12.67 8.74
C LYS A 128 13.44 -13.05 7.86
N PHE A 129 14.52 -12.29 7.95
CA PHE A 129 15.72 -12.51 7.15
C PHE A 129 16.97 -12.10 7.95
N ASP A 130 18.00 -12.94 8.01
CA ASP A 130 19.27 -12.67 8.73
C ASP A 130 19.08 -12.12 10.16
N ASN A 131 18.20 -12.75 10.95
CA ASN A 131 17.81 -12.31 12.30
C ASN A 131 17.19 -10.90 12.38
N LYS A 132 16.68 -10.37 11.27
CA LYS A 132 15.90 -9.14 11.20
C LYS A 132 14.44 -9.47 11.01
N ASP A 133 13.59 -8.69 11.64
CA ASP A 133 12.15 -8.69 11.40
C ASP A 133 11.82 -7.43 10.58
N ILE A 134 11.15 -7.62 9.45
CA ILE A 134 10.82 -6.57 8.50
C ILE A 134 9.33 -6.63 8.24
N TYR A 135 8.61 -5.61 8.70
CA TYR A 135 7.20 -5.44 8.40
C TYR A 135 7.06 -4.44 7.26
N PHE A 136 6.25 -4.76 6.26
CA PHE A 136 5.77 -3.80 5.28
C PHE A 136 4.31 -3.53 5.59
N VAL A 137 3.94 -2.27 5.78
CA VAL A 137 2.58 -1.83 6.08
C VAL A 137 2.17 -0.83 5.01
N SER A 138 0.93 -0.96 4.51
CA SER A 138 0.44 -0.15 3.40
C SER A 138 -0.98 0.32 3.64
N ASN A 139 -1.23 1.59 3.38
CA ASN A 139 -2.55 2.20 3.32
C ASN A 139 -3.20 1.87 1.97
N GLN A 140 -4.38 1.28 1.99
CA GLN A 140 -5.14 0.88 0.80
C GLN A 140 -6.12 1.97 0.32
N THR A 141 -6.07 3.16 0.90
CA THR A 141 -7.02 4.25 0.63
C THR A 141 -6.35 5.48 0.02
N ASP A 142 -7.16 6.30 -0.63
CA ASP A 142 -6.77 7.58 -1.24
C ASP A 142 -6.63 8.73 -0.22
N LYS A 143 -6.68 8.44 1.08
CA LYS A 143 -6.63 9.44 2.16
C LYS A 143 -5.39 9.23 3.02
N ALA A 144 -4.78 10.33 3.44
CA ALA A 144 -3.74 10.28 4.46
C ALA A 144 -4.32 9.79 5.79
N GLN A 145 -3.60 8.92 6.50
CA GLN A 145 -4.05 8.34 7.77
C GLN A 145 -2.89 8.22 8.75
N GLU A 146 -3.14 8.57 10.02
CA GLU A 146 -2.24 8.29 11.14
C GLU A 146 -2.79 7.11 11.97
N ILE A 147 -1.93 6.13 12.24
CA ILE A 147 -2.28 4.92 13.00
C ILE A 147 -1.21 4.58 14.04
N GLN A 148 -1.64 4.01 15.16
CA GLN A 148 -0.83 3.41 16.19
C GLN A 148 -0.72 1.92 15.91
N CYS A 149 0.44 1.51 15.44
CA CYS A 149 0.72 0.11 15.14
C CYS A 149 1.33 -0.57 16.35
N GLN A 150 1.07 -1.87 16.52
CA GLN A 150 1.78 -2.74 17.44
C GLN A 150 2.31 -3.97 16.70
N PHE A 151 3.59 -4.23 16.88
CA PHE A 151 4.34 -5.34 16.31
C PHE A 151 4.71 -6.32 17.42
N ARG A 152 4.58 -7.63 17.19
CA ARG A 152 4.89 -8.67 18.18
C ARG A 152 6.39 -8.96 18.26
N ILE A 153 7.16 -7.93 18.59
CA ILE A 153 8.61 -7.91 18.75
C ILE A 153 9.02 -6.89 19.80
N SER A 154 10.08 -7.15 20.55
CA SER A 154 10.71 -6.19 21.48
C SER A 154 12.20 -6.45 21.62
N GLY A 155 12.92 -5.49 22.21
CA GLY A 155 14.38 -5.50 22.36
C GLY A 155 15.12 -5.00 21.13
N PHE A 156 14.47 -4.25 20.25
CA PHE A 156 15.04 -3.73 19.01
C PHE A 156 14.63 -2.27 18.79
N GLN A 157 15.56 -1.47 18.29
CA GLN A 157 15.30 -0.11 17.83
C GLN A 157 14.51 -0.20 16.53
N PRO A 158 13.27 0.30 16.46
CA PRO A 158 12.54 0.34 15.21
C PRO A 158 13.19 1.35 14.27
N GLU A 159 13.30 0.98 13.01
CA GLU A 159 13.71 1.85 11.91
C GLU A 159 12.55 1.99 10.92
N ILE A 160 12.30 3.21 10.46
CA ILE A 160 11.28 3.56 9.47
C ILE A 160 12.01 3.77 8.15
N TRP A 161 11.68 2.94 7.17
CA TRP A 161 12.30 2.91 5.84
C TRP A 161 11.23 3.24 4.80
N ASP A 162 11.46 4.30 4.04
CA ASP A 162 10.60 4.75 2.96
C ASP A 162 11.17 4.24 1.62
N ALA A 163 10.44 3.33 0.98
CA ALA A 163 10.86 2.74 -0.28
C ALA A 163 10.69 3.67 -1.48
N LEU A 164 9.93 4.77 -1.34
CA LEU A 164 9.71 5.74 -2.40
C LEU A 164 10.95 6.59 -2.66
N ASN A 165 11.65 7.01 -1.59
CA ASN A 165 12.80 7.91 -1.67
C ASN A 165 14.12 7.28 -1.14
N GLY A 166 14.06 6.10 -0.53
CA GLY A 166 15.22 5.40 0.03
C GLY A 166 15.67 5.93 1.40
N GLU A 167 14.93 6.87 2.01
CA GLU A 167 15.22 7.36 3.35
C GLU A 167 14.99 6.27 4.38
N HIS A 168 15.90 6.19 5.35
CA HIS A 168 15.78 5.31 6.50
C HIS A 168 16.24 6.05 7.75
N ARG A 169 15.48 5.88 8.83
CA ARG A 169 15.71 6.60 10.09
C ARG A 169 15.27 5.78 11.29
N GLU A 170 15.92 5.99 12.42
CA GLU A 170 15.44 5.41 13.69
C GLU A 170 14.12 6.07 14.09
N ALA A 171 13.15 5.26 14.55
CA ALA A 171 11.93 5.76 15.16
C ALA A 171 12.26 6.35 16.55
N THR A 172 11.83 7.59 16.78
CA THR A 172 12.06 8.29 18.06
C THR A 172 10.84 8.29 18.96
N SER A 173 9.66 7.97 18.42
CA SER A 173 8.41 7.75 19.13
C SER A 173 8.01 6.28 19.03
N PHE A 174 8.23 5.52 20.10
CA PHE A 174 7.83 4.12 20.21
C PHE A 174 7.70 3.69 21.68
N TYR A 175 6.94 2.62 21.92
CA TYR A 175 6.72 2.06 23.23
C TYR A 175 6.86 0.52 23.23
N GLN A 176 7.65 -0.04 24.13
CA GLN A 176 7.86 -1.48 24.29
C GLN A 176 7.19 -1.99 25.56
N LYS A 177 6.34 -3.01 25.43
CA LYS A 177 5.67 -3.70 26.54
C LYS A 177 5.17 -5.08 26.11
N ASP A 178 5.17 -6.05 27.01
CA ASP A 178 4.57 -7.38 26.81
C ASP A 178 5.11 -8.14 25.57
N ASN A 179 6.42 -7.98 25.29
CA ASN A 179 7.10 -8.49 24.09
C ASN A 179 6.59 -7.92 22.75
N CYS A 180 5.96 -6.75 22.80
CA CYS A 180 5.54 -6.00 21.65
C CYS A 180 6.19 -4.61 21.63
N THR A 181 6.25 -4.02 20.44
CA THR A 181 6.67 -2.64 20.20
C THR A 181 5.54 -1.94 19.48
N SER A 182 5.10 -0.81 20.01
CA SER A 182 4.08 0.06 19.42
C SER A 182 4.70 1.37 18.93
N LEU A 183 4.25 1.90 17.81
CA LEU A 183 4.68 3.20 17.31
C LEU A 183 3.60 3.87 16.42
N PRO A 184 3.47 5.21 16.48
CA PRO A 184 2.67 5.96 15.54
C PRO A 184 3.33 5.95 14.16
N LEU A 185 2.53 5.62 13.15
CA LEU A 185 2.87 5.68 11.73
C LEU A 185 1.89 6.60 11.02
N ALA A 186 2.40 7.46 10.16
CA ALA A 186 1.63 8.29 9.25
C ALA A 186 1.84 7.76 7.83
N PHE A 187 0.74 7.59 7.10
CA PHE A 187 0.72 7.13 5.72
C PHE A 187 0.05 8.19 4.86
N ASP A 188 0.71 8.55 3.77
CA ASP A 188 0.09 9.29 2.69
C ASP A 188 -0.96 8.43 1.96
N PRO A 189 -1.80 9.02 1.07
CA PRO A 189 -2.69 8.27 0.20
C PRO A 189 -1.96 7.16 -0.56
N TYR A 190 -2.44 5.92 -0.43
CA TYR A 190 -1.82 4.72 -0.98
C TYR A 190 -0.35 4.50 -0.54
N GLY A 191 0.08 5.19 0.52
CA GLY A 191 1.44 5.17 1.03
C GLY A 191 1.77 3.85 1.71
N SER A 192 3.06 3.50 1.71
CA SER A 192 3.55 2.29 2.35
C SER A 192 4.93 2.52 2.97
N ILE A 193 5.21 1.80 4.05
CA ILE A 193 6.44 1.97 4.83
C ILE A 193 6.92 0.60 5.31
N PHE A 194 8.25 0.44 5.31
CA PHE A 194 8.92 -0.67 5.97
C PHE A 194 9.28 -0.30 7.41
N ILE A 195 8.95 -1.18 8.36
CA ILE A 195 9.41 -1.11 9.74
C ILE A 195 10.40 -2.24 9.96
N VAL A 196 11.65 -1.87 10.19
CA VAL A 196 12.78 -2.79 10.30
C VAL A 196 13.24 -2.86 11.76
N PHE A 197 13.36 -4.08 12.28
CA PHE A 197 13.91 -4.37 13.60
C PHE A 197 15.21 -5.16 13.42
N ASN A 198 16.33 -4.46 13.53
CA ASN A 198 17.67 -5.01 13.28
C ASN A 198 18.60 -4.79 14.49
N LYS A 199 18.68 -3.55 14.97
CA LYS A 199 19.59 -3.17 16.06
C LYS A 199 18.99 -3.43 17.43
N GLN A 200 19.64 -4.28 18.23
CA GLN A 200 19.19 -4.59 19.59
C GLN A 200 19.28 -3.37 20.52
N ILE A 201 18.29 -3.24 21.41
CA ILE A 201 18.26 -2.29 22.51
C ILE A 201 17.65 -2.96 23.75
N ASP A 202 17.80 -2.33 24.93
CA ASP A 202 17.11 -2.79 26.13
C ASP A 202 15.59 -2.84 25.90
N LYS A 203 14.93 -3.92 26.37
CA LYS A 203 13.47 -4.11 26.24
C LYS A 203 12.66 -3.06 27.01
N ASN A 204 13.27 -2.37 27.96
CA ASN A 204 12.66 -1.28 28.73
C ASN A 204 12.93 0.09 28.12
N ARG A 205 13.80 0.20 27.10
CA ARG A 205 14.06 1.47 26.41
C ARG A 205 12.81 1.90 25.65
N GLN A 206 12.46 3.18 25.76
CA GLN A 206 11.32 3.78 25.08
C GLN A 206 11.80 4.88 24.13
N GLY A 207 10.94 5.22 23.16
CA GLY A 207 11.06 6.47 22.41
C GLY A 207 10.84 7.67 23.35
N LYS A 208 11.41 8.80 22.97
CA LYS A 208 11.31 10.06 23.74
C LYS A 208 10.36 11.06 23.10
N ASP A 209 10.13 10.92 21.79
CA ASP A 209 9.32 11.85 21.03
C ASP A 209 7.87 11.39 20.99
N LYS A 210 6.95 12.32 20.68
CA LYS A 210 5.52 12.01 20.50
C LYS A 210 5.17 11.57 19.08
N SER A 211 5.98 11.93 18.10
CA SER A 211 5.74 11.68 16.69
C SER A 211 7.00 11.15 16.03
N ASN A 212 6.81 10.25 15.07
CA ASN A 212 7.88 9.87 14.16
C ASN A 212 7.95 10.78 12.93
N TYR A 213 6.97 11.64 12.65
CA TYR A 213 6.90 12.37 11.38
C TYR A 213 7.01 13.88 11.64
N PRO A 214 7.72 14.61 10.76
CA PRO A 214 7.70 16.06 10.80
C PRO A 214 6.36 16.59 10.31
N ASP A 215 5.99 17.77 10.80
CA ASP A 215 4.90 18.54 10.22
C ASP A 215 5.46 19.50 9.16
N TYR A 216 4.56 20.06 8.37
CA TYR A 216 4.90 20.99 7.30
C TYR A 216 3.98 22.20 7.38
N GLU A 217 4.58 23.39 7.28
CA GLU A 217 3.87 24.65 7.20
C GLU A 217 4.05 25.25 5.82
N THR A 218 2.96 25.60 5.15
CA THR A 218 3.02 26.31 3.87
C THR A 218 3.51 27.74 4.10
N VAL A 219 4.68 28.06 3.58
CA VAL A 219 5.31 29.38 3.74
C VAL A 219 5.17 30.28 2.51
N LYS A 220 4.88 29.70 1.34
CA LYS A 220 4.61 30.47 0.11
C LYS A 220 3.74 29.68 -0.85
N ILE A 221 2.74 30.32 -1.44
CA ILE A 221 2.02 29.80 -2.61
C ILE A 221 2.58 30.48 -3.87
N ILE A 222 2.86 29.71 -4.92
CA ILE A 222 3.40 30.21 -6.19
C ILE A 222 2.23 30.52 -7.13
N GLU A 223 1.72 31.75 -7.02
CA GLU A 223 0.52 32.21 -7.72
C GLU A 223 0.81 32.93 -9.05
N GLY A 224 -0.26 33.23 -9.80
CA GLY A 224 -0.23 34.03 -11.03
C GLY A 224 0.13 33.22 -12.28
N ALA A 225 0.42 33.93 -13.38
CA ALA A 225 0.54 33.32 -14.70
C ALA A 225 1.76 32.40 -14.87
N TRP A 226 1.57 31.31 -15.61
CA TRP A 226 2.59 30.31 -15.95
C TRP A 226 2.84 30.28 -17.45
N ASN A 227 4.11 30.20 -17.84
CA ASN A 227 4.45 29.93 -19.24
C ASN A 227 4.53 28.42 -19.42
N VAL A 228 3.78 27.86 -20.36
CA VAL A 228 3.67 26.42 -20.57
C VAL A 228 4.08 26.09 -21.99
N PHE A 229 4.95 25.11 -22.16
CA PHE A 229 5.34 24.58 -23.45
C PHE A 229 4.78 23.18 -23.65
N PHE A 230 4.00 23.00 -24.71
CA PHE A 230 3.50 21.72 -25.20
C PHE A 230 4.25 21.35 -26.48
N GLU A 231 4.69 20.10 -26.62
CA GLU A 231 5.50 19.65 -27.74
C GLU A 231 4.70 19.62 -29.05
N PRO A 232 5.03 20.46 -30.06
CA PRO A 232 4.28 20.49 -31.32
C PRO A 232 4.30 19.17 -32.07
N LYS A 233 5.38 18.38 -31.97
CA LYS A 233 5.46 17.05 -32.59
C LYS A 233 4.47 16.05 -32.00
N LEU A 234 3.94 16.32 -30.80
CA LEU A 234 2.91 15.53 -30.13
C LEU A 234 1.53 16.20 -30.21
N GLY A 235 1.34 17.15 -31.14
CA GLY A 235 0.07 17.85 -31.35
C GLY A 235 -0.16 19.05 -30.44
N GLY A 236 0.84 19.47 -29.66
CA GLY A 236 0.75 20.62 -28.77
C GLY A 236 0.83 21.97 -29.49
N PRO A 237 0.32 23.06 -28.89
CA PRO A 237 0.38 24.41 -29.48
C PRO A 237 1.77 25.08 -29.45
N GLY A 238 2.79 24.48 -28.84
CA GLY A 238 4.04 25.17 -28.52
C GLY A 238 3.93 25.96 -27.22
N LYS A 239 4.45 27.18 -27.19
CA LYS A 239 4.42 28.05 -26.00
C LYS A 239 3.06 28.73 -25.86
N VAL A 240 2.49 28.66 -24.67
CA VAL A 240 1.26 29.34 -24.27
C VAL A 240 1.42 29.93 -22.87
N THR A 241 0.57 30.88 -22.50
CA THR A 241 0.52 31.43 -21.15
C THR A 241 -0.79 31.05 -20.50
N PHE A 242 -0.72 30.43 -19.33
CA PHE A 242 -1.86 30.15 -18.47
C PHE A 242 -1.96 31.25 -17.41
N THR A 243 -3.12 31.88 -17.25
CA THR A 243 -3.32 32.90 -16.20
C THR A 243 -3.32 32.29 -14.79
N GLY A 244 -3.66 31.01 -14.70
CA GLY A 244 -3.56 30.17 -13.50
C GLY A 244 -3.47 28.69 -13.87
N LEU A 245 -3.15 27.84 -12.90
CA LEU A 245 -3.13 26.40 -13.09
C LEU A 245 -4.54 25.89 -13.42
N THR A 246 -4.66 24.98 -14.38
CA THR A 246 -5.95 24.56 -14.93
C THR A 246 -5.86 23.16 -15.52
N ASP A 247 -7.00 22.46 -15.53
CA ASP A 247 -7.15 21.17 -16.18
C ASP A 247 -7.16 21.34 -17.71
N TRP A 248 -6.17 20.73 -18.37
CA TRP A 248 -6.01 20.76 -19.81
C TRP A 248 -7.28 20.26 -20.53
N SER A 249 -7.96 19.26 -19.98
CA SER A 249 -9.15 18.62 -20.59
C SER A 249 -10.35 19.56 -20.77
N THR A 250 -10.31 20.71 -20.08
CA THR A 250 -11.34 21.76 -20.13
C THR A 250 -10.99 22.91 -21.07
N SER A 251 -9.79 22.90 -21.66
CA SER A 251 -9.31 23.96 -22.55
C SER A 251 -10.19 24.11 -23.80
N SER A 252 -10.34 25.35 -24.27
CA SER A 252 -10.98 25.66 -25.55
C SER A 252 -10.08 25.37 -26.76
N ASP A 253 -8.75 25.27 -26.56
CA ASP A 253 -7.82 24.86 -27.62
C ASP A 253 -7.74 23.33 -27.66
N ASN A 254 -8.23 22.71 -28.73
CA ASN A 254 -8.22 21.26 -28.92
C ASN A 254 -6.81 20.65 -28.87
N ARG A 255 -5.76 21.42 -29.17
CA ARG A 255 -4.36 20.98 -29.06
C ARG A 255 -3.87 20.85 -27.62
N ILE A 256 -4.58 21.46 -26.67
CA ILE A 256 -4.37 21.33 -25.23
C ILE A 256 -5.40 20.35 -24.64
N LYS A 257 -6.66 20.49 -25.02
CA LYS A 257 -7.80 19.67 -24.55
C LYS A 257 -7.56 18.18 -24.68
N TYR A 258 -7.02 17.76 -25.82
CA TYR A 258 -6.75 16.37 -26.15
C TYR A 258 -5.24 16.07 -26.12
N TYR A 259 -4.45 16.88 -25.42
CA TYR A 259 -3.00 16.67 -25.38
C TYR A 259 -2.64 15.46 -24.53
N SER A 260 -1.75 14.61 -25.07
CA SER A 260 -1.05 13.60 -24.29
C SER A 260 0.45 13.68 -24.55
N GLY A 261 1.23 13.75 -23.48
CA GLY A 261 2.67 13.91 -23.55
C GLY A 261 3.20 14.86 -22.48
N PRO A 262 4.49 15.23 -22.55
CA PRO A 262 5.09 16.16 -21.63
C PRO A 262 4.63 17.60 -21.89
N ALA A 263 4.27 18.32 -20.84
CA ALA A 263 4.12 19.78 -20.86
C ALA A 263 5.07 20.40 -19.82
N ILE A 264 5.79 21.45 -20.19
CA ILE A 264 6.80 22.07 -19.33
C ILE A 264 6.29 23.44 -18.87
N TYR A 265 6.10 23.59 -17.58
CA TYR A 265 5.73 24.83 -16.91
C TYR A 265 6.99 25.58 -16.47
N TYR A 266 7.04 26.87 -16.75
CA TYR A 266 8.11 27.79 -16.37
C TYR A 266 7.57 28.92 -15.51
N LYS A 267 8.29 29.23 -14.44
CA LYS A 267 7.93 30.29 -13.49
C LYS A 267 9.17 30.86 -12.83
N THR A 268 9.13 32.14 -12.49
CA THR A 268 10.05 32.75 -11.52
C THR A 268 9.28 33.16 -10.27
N PHE A 269 9.95 33.10 -9.12
CA PHE A 269 9.38 33.49 -7.84
C PHE A 269 10.46 33.99 -6.89
N ASP A 270 10.15 35.02 -6.10
CA ASP A 270 11.05 35.48 -5.06
C ASP A 270 10.95 34.63 -3.79
N PHE A 271 12.08 34.30 -3.18
CA PHE A 271 12.11 33.60 -1.89
C PHE A 271 13.32 34.02 -1.06
N SER A 272 13.19 33.96 0.25
CA SER A 272 14.27 34.24 1.20
C SER A 272 14.38 33.06 2.17
N PRO A 273 15.21 32.04 1.87
CA PRO A 273 15.31 30.86 2.71
C PRO A 273 15.96 31.21 4.06
N GLU A 274 15.37 30.73 5.14
CA GLU A 274 15.96 30.81 6.47
C GLU A 274 17.10 29.80 6.62
N GLN A 275 18.20 30.23 7.24
CA GLN A 275 19.35 29.38 7.47
C GLN A 275 18.99 28.16 8.34
N GLY A 276 19.34 26.96 7.88
CA GLY A 276 19.10 25.71 8.60
C GLY A 276 17.67 25.16 8.51
N SER A 277 16.78 25.82 7.75
CA SER A 277 15.44 25.32 7.48
C SER A 277 15.43 24.34 6.31
N ASN A 278 14.50 23.37 6.34
CA ASN A 278 14.26 22.46 5.22
C ASN A 278 12.98 22.85 4.51
N TYR A 279 13.02 22.93 3.19
CA TYR A 279 11.92 23.34 2.34
C TYR A 279 11.60 22.27 1.32
N SER A 280 10.31 22.08 1.04
CA SER A 280 9.83 21.20 -0.01
C SER A 280 8.88 21.94 -0.93
N LEU A 281 8.98 21.68 -2.23
CA LEU A 281 7.95 22.07 -3.20
C LEU A 281 6.80 21.07 -3.11
N GLN A 282 5.56 21.56 -3.00
CA GLN A 282 4.35 20.76 -3.02
C GLN A 282 3.53 21.14 -4.25
N LEU A 283 3.14 20.15 -5.05
CA LEU A 283 2.35 20.35 -6.27
C LEU A 283 0.85 20.14 -6.07
N GLU A 284 0.46 19.53 -4.95
CA GLU A 284 -0.90 19.15 -4.54
C GLU A 284 -1.66 18.26 -5.54
N GLU A 285 -2.13 18.83 -6.65
CA GLU A 285 -2.91 18.12 -7.66
C GLU A 285 -2.17 18.06 -9.01
N VAL A 286 -1.60 16.88 -9.27
CA VAL A 286 -1.00 16.51 -10.56
C VAL A 286 -1.83 15.40 -11.20
N LYS A 287 -2.27 15.65 -12.43
CA LYS A 287 -3.13 14.77 -13.22
C LYS A 287 -2.52 14.53 -14.60
N ASP A 288 -2.84 13.49 -15.33
CA ASP A 288 -3.69 12.34 -15.00
C ASP A 288 -2.92 11.34 -14.13
N VAL A 289 -1.83 10.80 -14.66
CA VAL A 289 -0.97 9.78 -14.01
C VAL A 289 -0.13 10.30 -12.84
N GLY A 290 -0.12 11.62 -12.59
CA GLY A 290 0.57 12.19 -11.44
C GLY A 290 2.09 12.33 -11.57
N ILE A 291 2.68 12.28 -12.77
CA ILE A 291 4.14 12.34 -12.93
C ILE A 291 4.60 13.78 -13.16
N ALA A 292 5.49 14.26 -12.29
CA ALA A 292 6.16 15.55 -12.42
C ALA A 292 7.67 15.43 -12.21
N VAL A 293 8.45 16.07 -13.09
CA VAL A 293 9.89 16.27 -12.93
C VAL A 293 10.14 17.73 -12.59
N VAL A 294 10.90 18.00 -11.54
CA VAL A 294 11.09 19.35 -11.01
C VAL A 294 12.54 19.80 -11.19
N LYS A 295 12.72 21.04 -11.65
CA LYS A 295 14.00 21.74 -11.58
C LYS A 295 13.87 23.07 -10.88
N ILE A 296 14.84 23.39 -10.03
CA ILE A 296 14.97 24.69 -9.36
C ILE A 296 16.32 25.29 -9.74
N ASN A 297 16.34 26.53 -10.23
CA ASN A 297 17.57 27.22 -10.62
C ASN A 297 18.45 26.38 -11.56
N GLY A 298 17.80 25.68 -12.51
CA GLY A 298 18.43 24.79 -13.49
C GLY A 298 18.89 23.42 -12.95
N LYS A 299 18.81 23.16 -11.64
CA LYS A 299 19.20 21.89 -11.03
C LYS A 299 18.02 20.92 -10.98
N ASP A 300 18.25 19.69 -11.44
CA ASP A 300 17.26 18.60 -11.39
C ASP A 300 17.08 18.09 -9.96
N LYS A 301 15.82 18.07 -9.51
CA LYS A 301 15.42 17.60 -8.18
C LYS A 301 14.88 16.18 -8.19
N GLY A 302 14.62 15.61 -9.36
CA GLY A 302 14.07 14.28 -9.54
C GLY A 302 12.58 14.28 -9.88
N ILE A 303 11.96 13.14 -9.63
CA ILE A 303 10.62 12.80 -10.09
C ILE A 303 9.72 12.61 -8.87
N THR A 304 8.54 13.23 -8.88
CA THR A 304 7.43 12.87 -8.00
C THR A 304 6.32 12.26 -8.85
N TRP A 305 5.85 11.06 -8.47
CA TRP A 305 4.90 10.27 -9.26
C TRP A 305 3.73 9.71 -8.45
N THR A 306 3.75 9.89 -7.14
CA THR A 306 2.68 9.49 -6.23
C THR A 306 2.46 10.56 -5.17
N LYS A 307 1.32 10.49 -4.48
CA LYS A 307 1.01 11.38 -3.36
C LYS A 307 1.92 11.06 -2.16
N PRO A 308 2.35 12.09 -1.41
CA PRO A 308 2.14 13.51 -1.66
C PRO A 308 3.12 13.97 -2.77
N PHE A 309 2.65 14.79 -3.72
CA PHE A 309 3.51 15.28 -4.80
C PHE A 309 4.49 16.34 -4.27
N ARG A 310 5.50 15.89 -3.53
CA ARG A 310 6.40 16.69 -2.72
C ARG A 310 7.85 16.33 -3.01
N ILE A 311 8.70 17.34 -3.10
CA ILE A 311 10.14 17.15 -3.34
C ILE A 311 10.96 18.16 -2.53
N ASP A 312 12.07 17.72 -1.91
CA ASP A 312 12.98 18.60 -1.19
C ASP A 312 13.65 19.57 -2.18
N ILE A 313 13.67 20.87 -1.85
CA ILE A 313 14.31 21.93 -2.65
C ILE A 313 15.26 22.79 -1.80
N SER A 314 15.62 22.32 -0.61
CA SER A 314 16.30 23.09 0.42
C SER A 314 17.63 23.68 -0.03
N ASN A 315 18.39 22.92 -0.84
CA ASN A 315 19.76 23.25 -1.24
C ASN A 315 19.87 24.09 -2.52
N GLU A 316 18.74 24.34 -3.18
CA GLU A 316 18.69 25.01 -4.47
C GLU A 316 18.09 26.40 -4.40
N LEU A 317 17.35 26.71 -3.33
CA LEU A 317 16.77 28.03 -3.10
C LEU A 317 17.85 29.07 -2.81
N ILE A 318 17.73 30.23 -3.45
CA ILE A 318 18.57 31.41 -3.23
C ILE A 318 17.73 32.57 -2.72
N ASN A 319 18.38 33.55 -2.11
CA ASN A 319 17.72 34.80 -1.71
C ASN A 319 17.40 35.65 -2.95
N GLY A 320 16.15 36.10 -3.08
CA GLY A 320 15.65 36.82 -4.24
C GLY A 320 14.99 35.89 -5.26
N GLU A 321 15.16 36.18 -6.54
CA GLU A 321 14.48 35.47 -7.61
C GLU A 321 15.02 34.04 -7.81
N ASN A 322 14.11 33.07 -7.88
CA ASN A 322 14.38 31.67 -8.19
C ASN A 322 13.62 31.26 -9.45
N THR A 323 14.20 30.39 -10.26
CA THR A 323 13.54 29.79 -11.43
C THR A 323 13.01 28.39 -11.12
N LEU A 324 11.83 28.09 -11.65
CA LEU A 324 11.13 26.82 -11.48
C LEU A 324 10.72 26.28 -12.85
N GLU A 325 11.12 25.04 -13.10
CA GLU A 325 10.61 24.25 -14.23
C GLU A 325 9.91 23.00 -13.72
N ILE A 326 8.69 22.76 -14.17
CA ILE A 326 7.93 21.55 -13.83
C ILE A 326 7.50 20.88 -15.12
N LYS A 327 8.04 19.70 -15.41
CA LYS A 327 7.61 18.88 -16.54
C LYS A 327 6.55 17.90 -16.07
N ILE A 328 5.32 18.10 -16.50
CA ILE A 328 4.18 17.23 -16.22
C ILE A 328 3.99 16.24 -17.36
N ILE A 329 3.71 14.99 -17.04
CA ILE A 329 3.45 13.92 -18.00
C ILE A 329 2.11 13.28 -17.65
N ASN A 330 1.18 13.23 -18.60
CA ASN A 330 -0.11 12.55 -18.48
C ASN A 330 -0.12 11.19 -19.24
N SER A 331 -1.25 10.48 -19.21
CA SER A 331 -1.45 9.27 -20.00
C SER A 331 -1.76 9.59 -21.47
N TRP A 332 -1.69 8.56 -22.33
CA TRP A 332 -2.11 8.65 -23.73
C TRP A 332 -3.63 8.75 -23.93
N TYR A 333 -4.43 8.61 -22.87
CA TYR A 333 -5.88 8.45 -22.96
C TYR A 333 -6.54 9.61 -23.72
N ASN A 334 -6.32 10.87 -23.28
CA ASN A 334 -6.97 12.03 -23.89
C ASN A 334 -6.62 12.24 -25.38
N ARG A 335 -5.40 11.88 -25.81
CA ARG A 335 -5.01 11.94 -27.21
C ARG A 335 -5.68 10.85 -28.05
N VAL A 336 -5.82 9.64 -27.51
CA VAL A 336 -6.59 8.57 -28.17
C VAL A 336 -8.05 9.00 -28.32
N VAL A 337 -8.67 9.54 -27.27
CA VAL A 337 -10.04 10.11 -27.35
C VAL A 337 -10.13 11.19 -28.43
N GLY A 338 -9.16 12.10 -28.48
CA GLY A 338 -9.15 13.18 -29.46
C GLY A 338 -9.04 12.71 -30.91
N ASP A 339 -8.20 11.69 -31.16
CA ASP A 339 -7.99 11.10 -32.50
C ASP A 339 -9.19 10.25 -32.95
N GLU A 340 -9.88 9.61 -32.01
CA GLU A 340 -11.10 8.83 -32.27
C GLU A 340 -12.30 9.72 -32.60
N ILE A 341 -12.49 10.84 -31.88
CA ILE A 341 -13.58 11.80 -32.14
C ILE A 341 -13.32 12.60 -33.43
N HIS A 342 -12.05 12.89 -33.76
CA HIS A 342 -11.67 13.69 -34.92
C HIS A 342 -10.72 12.91 -35.83
N PRO A 343 -11.21 11.86 -36.52
CA PRO A 343 -10.37 11.09 -37.42
C PRO A 343 -9.82 11.99 -38.52
N ASN A 344 -8.50 12.06 -38.64
CA ASN A 344 -7.80 12.84 -39.66
C ASN A 344 -6.64 12.02 -40.25
N GLU A 345 -6.14 12.42 -41.43
CA GLU A 345 -5.04 11.70 -42.10
C GLU A 345 -3.70 11.77 -41.33
N ASN A 346 -3.59 12.65 -40.32
CA ASN A 346 -2.39 12.88 -39.51
C ASN A 346 -2.61 12.48 -38.04
N GLN A 347 -3.36 11.40 -37.79
CA GLN A 347 -3.55 10.88 -36.43
C GLN A 347 -2.21 10.62 -35.77
N LEU A 348 -2.10 11.03 -34.50
CA LEU A 348 -0.88 10.88 -33.72
C LEU A 348 -0.78 9.49 -33.09
N THR A 349 -1.92 8.87 -32.83
CA THR A 349 -2.02 7.55 -32.20
C THR A 349 -2.46 6.47 -33.20
N LYS A 350 -1.98 5.24 -32.99
CA LYS A 350 -2.45 4.04 -33.68
C LYS A 350 -2.66 2.95 -32.64
N THR A 351 -3.90 2.52 -32.46
CA THR A 351 -4.29 1.59 -31.40
C THR A 351 -5.44 0.70 -31.86
N ASN A 352 -5.57 -0.48 -31.25
CA ASN A 352 -6.72 -1.37 -31.39
C ASN A 352 -7.78 -1.15 -30.30
N ILE A 353 -7.58 -0.15 -29.44
CA ILE A 353 -8.54 0.27 -28.41
C ILE A 353 -9.63 1.11 -29.08
N VAL A 354 -10.88 0.82 -28.75
CA VAL A 354 -12.08 1.55 -29.20
C VAL A 354 -12.74 2.13 -27.96
N LEU A 355 -12.75 3.46 -27.81
CA LEU A 355 -13.23 4.15 -26.61
C LEU A 355 -14.69 4.63 -26.74
N GLU A 356 -15.29 4.59 -27.92
CA GLU A 356 -16.71 4.89 -28.14
C GLU A 356 -17.66 3.85 -27.53
N ASN A 357 -17.14 2.73 -26.99
CA ASN A 357 -17.93 1.67 -26.38
C ASN A 357 -17.55 1.45 -24.91
N ASP A 358 -18.52 1.09 -24.06
CA ASP A 358 -18.27 0.67 -22.69
C ASP A 358 -17.65 -0.74 -22.61
N PHE A 359 -17.30 -1.18 -21.39
CA PHE A 359 -16.69 -2.50 -21.16
C PHE A 359 -17.56 -3.71 -21.57
N ARG A 360 -18.83 -3.49 -21.91
CA ARG A 360 -19.77 -4.50 -22.42
C ARG A 360 -20.01 -4.36 -23.93
N GLY A 361 -19.32 -3.44 -24.60
CA GLY A 361 -19.44 -3.17 -26.03
C GLY A 361 -20.65 -2.31 -26.40
N ARG A 362 -21.24 -1.57 -25.46
CA ARG A 362 -22.37 -0.66 -25.73
C ARG A 362 -21.86 0.74 -26.09
N PRO A 363 -22.40 1.41 -27.13
CA PRO A 363 -21.99 2.76 -27.48
C PRO A 363 -22.18 3.77 -26.35
N LEU A 364 -21.23 4.69 -26.21
CA LEU A 364 -21.27 5.83 -25.29
C LEU A 364 -21.81 7.07 -26.01
N GLU A 365 -22.62 7.88 -25.33
CA GLU A 365 -23.07 9.19 -25.87
C GLU A 365 -21.91 10.18 -26.01
N LYS A 366 -20.90 10.06 -25.15
CA LYS A 366 -19.68 10.85 -25.18
C LYS A 366 -18.55 10.05 -24.52
N ILE A 367 -17.36 10.13 -25.11
CA ILE A 367 -16.15 9.59 -24.51
C ILE A 367 -15.65 10.60 -23.46
N PRO A 368 -15.63 10.26 -22.15
CA PRO A 368 -15.13 11.16 -21.12
C PRO A 368 -13.62 11.38 -21.30
N LEU A 369 -13.15 12.58 -20.96
CA LEU A 369 -11.71 12.88 -20.86
C LEU A 369 -11.26 12.71 -19.41
N GLU A 370 -10.01 12.33 -19.22
CA GLU A 370 -9.37 12.33 -17.91
C GLU A 370 -8.87 13.75 -17.59
N PRO A 371 -9.08 14.26 -16.36
CA PRO A 371 -8.42 15.47 -15.91
C PRO A 371 -6.91 15.36 -16.11
N SER A 372 -6.26 16.44 -16.52
CA SER A 372 -4.86 16.40 -16.89
C SER A 372 -4.13 17.70 -16.64
N GLY A 373 -2.86 17.59 -16.23
CA GLY A 373 -1.95 18.70 -16.02
C GLY A 373 -1.62 18.97 -14.55
N LEU A 374 -0.96 20.10 -14.33
CA LEU A 374 -0.74 20.64 -13.00
C LEU A 374 -1.91 21.55 -12.64
N LEU A 375 -2.73 21.10 -11.70
CA LEU A 375 -3.91 21.81 -11.20
C LEU A 375 -3.58 22.60 -9.94
N GLY A 376 -2.58 22.16 -9.16
CA GLY A 376 -2.06 22.89 -8.01
C GLY A 376 -2.96 22.81 -6.76
N PRO A 377 -2.81 23.76 -5.83
CA PRO A 377 -1.83 24.85 -5.84
C PRO A 377 -0.39 24.34 -5.79
N VAL A 378 0.55 25.13 -6.33
CA VAL A 378 1.99 24.89 -6.13
C VAL A 378 2.45 25.74 -4.96
N SER A 379 3.08 25.13 -3.96
CA SER A 379 3.51 25.83 -2.76
C SER A 379 4.92 25.40 -2.31
N ILE A 380 5.53 26.22 -1.47
CA ILE A 380 6.74 25.89 -0.72
C ILE A 380 6.29 25.68 0.71
N ALA A 381 6.62 24.51 1.24
CA ALA A 381 6.38 24.16 2.62
C ALA A 381 7.69 24.01 3.39
N LYS A 382 7.72 24.57 4.60
CA LYS A 382 8.81 24.47 5.54
C LYS A 382 8.55 23.28 6.46
N ARG A 383 9.55 22.42 6.63
CA ARG A 383 9.51 21.35 7.62
C ARG A 383 9.57 21.95 9.02
N ILE A 384 8.62 21.59 9.89
CA ILE A 384 8.58 21.99 11.29
C ILE A 384 8.60 20.74 12.19
N ASN A 385 9.17 20.87 13.38
CA ASN A 385 9.07 19.81 14.39
C ASN A 385 7.65 19.84 14.96
N LYS A 386 7.00 18.68 15.04
CA LYS A 386 5.68 18.52 15.68
C LYS A 386 5.81 18.88 17.15
N MET A 387 5.56 20.15 17.46
CA MET A 387 5.52 20.71 18.81
C MET A 387 4.05 20.82 19.21
N GLU A 388 3.59 19.81 19.95
CA GLU A 388 2.58 19.84 21.04
C GLU A 388 1.88 18.49 21.21
#